data_AF-A0A4V6PC88-F1
#
_entry.id   AF-A0A4V6PC88-F1
#
_cell.length_a   1.000
_cell.length_b   1.000
_cell.length_c   1.000
_cell.angle_alpha   90.00
_cell.angle_beta   90.00
_cell.angle_gamma   90.00
#
_symmetry.space_group_name_H-M   'P 1'
#
loop_
_entity.id
_entity.type
_entity.pdbx_description
1 polymer ?
#
loop_
_entity_poly.entity_id
_entity_poly.type
_entity_poly.pdbx_seq_one_letter_code
_entity_poly.pdbx_strand_id
1 'polypeptide(L)'
;MTDPNSHRTGQPEADALLDRADTERRAVAELVTINHAEDLVTHVRQADLAAEHQALHERYEQAEAELAAATASGDPARIAGARRVRDEASATCDRAGRTLREELAGLAEAGLRAHRRVAGEDAHRLADRGHRTQGAPAQHPGCRPARRRR
;
A
#
# COMPACT_ATOMS: atom_id res chain seq x y z
N MET A 1 31.32 -1.91 -11.07
CA MET A 1 31.23 -1.34 -9.71
C MET A 1 31.70 0.10 -9.82
N THR A 2 30.78 1.06 -9.76
CA THR A 2 31.11 2.48 -9.91
C THR A 2 31.89 2.95 -8.69
N ASP A 3 33.00 3.65 -8.87
CA ASP A 3 33.79 4.20 -7.78
C ASP A 3 32.94 5.19 -6.96
N PRO A 4 32.71 4.93 -5.65
CA PRO A 4 31.89 5.80 -4.80
C PRO A 4 32.47 7.22 -4.65
N ASN A 5 33.74 7.44 -5.00
CA ASN A 5 34.37 8.76 -4.96
C ASN A 5 34.31 9.53 -6.29
N SER A 6 33.77 8.92 -7.36
CA SER A 6 33.77 9.54 -8.69
C SER A 6 32.91 10.81 -8.82
N HIS A 7 32.10 11.11 -7.80
CA HIS A 7 31.21 12.27 -7.75
C HIS A 7 31.76 13.42 -6.89
N ARG A 8 32.91 13.22 -6.22
CA ARG A 8 33.47 14.23 -5.33
C ARG A 8 34.05 15.38 -6.12
N THR A 9 33.74 16.59 -5.67
CA THR A 9 34.13 17.85 -6.30
C THR A 9 35.45 18.39 -5.76
N GLY A 10 35.93 17.83 -4.62
CA GLY A 10 37.09 18.33 -3.90
C GLY A 10 36.80 19.60 -3.09
N GLN A 11 35.55 20.07 -3.08
CA GLN A 11 35.10 21.19 -2.27
C GLN A 11 34.28 20.64 -1.09
N PRO A 12 34.69 20.88 0.17
CA PRO A 12 34.09 20.22 1.33
C PRO A 12 32.60 20.58 1.52
N GLU A 13 32.21 21.82 1.21
CA GLU A 13 30.81 22.25 1.30
C GLU A 13 29.93 21.60 0.23
N ALA A 14 30.42 21.49 -1.01
CA ALA A 14 29.69 20.84 -2.09
C ALA A 14 29.61 19.32 -1.87
N ASP A 15 30.69 18.69 -1.40
CA ASP A 15 30.72 17.27 -1.06
C ASP A 15 29.76 16.94 0.10
N ALA A 16 29.65 17.82 1.12
CA ALA A 16 28.66 17.64 2.20
C ALA A 16 27.20 17.75 1.71
N LEU A 17 26.93 18.62 0.73
CA LEU A 17 25.60 18.70 0.10
C LEU A 17 25.29 17.46 -0.74
N LEU A 18 26.29 16.90 -1.43
CA LEU A 18 26.14 15.65 -2.18
C LEU A 18 25.88 14.46 -1.24
N ASP A 19 26.65 14.32 -0.15
CA ASP A 19 26.45 13.27 0.85
C ASP A 19 25.04 13.33 1.47
N ARG A 20 24.55 14.56 1.73
CA ARG A 20 23.17 14.76 2.20
C ARG A 20 22.14 14.35 1.15
N ALA A 21 22.32 14.77 -0.10
CA ALA A 21 21.43 14.40 -1.20
C ALA A 21 21.41 12.87 -1.44
N ASP A 22 22.55 12.20 -1.30
CA ASP A 22 22.65 10.74 -1.41
C ASP A 22 21.94 10.03 -0.26
N THR A 23 22.07 10.56 0.97
CA THR A 23 21.34 10.06 2.13
C THR A 23 19.83 10.20 1.95
N GLU A 24 19.36 11.38 1.51
CA GLU A 24 17.95 11.63 1.22
C GLU A 24 17.44 10.72 0.08
N ARG A 25 18.21 10.53 -0.99
CA ARG A 25 17.88 9.61 -2.10
C ARG A 25 17.78 8.16 -1.64
N ARG A 26 18.71 7.69 -0.79
CA ARG A 26 18.66 6.33 -0.24
C ARG A 26 17.42 6.14 0.63
N ALA A 27 17.09 7.09 1.51
CA ALA A 27 15.90 7.02 2.34
C ALA A 27 14.60 6.95 1.51
N VAL A 28 14.51 7.73 0.43
CA VAL A 28 13.37 7.66 -0.49
C VAL A 28 13.30 6.30 -1.21
N ALA A 29 14.44 5.78 -1.67
CA ALA A 29 14.47 4.46 -2.32
C ALA A 29 14.04 3.32 -1.38
N GLU A 30 14.42 3.40 -0.10
CA GLU A 30 13.98 2.46 0.93
C GLU A 30 12.46 2.53 1.13
N LEU A 31 11.88 3.73 1.24
CA LEU A 31 10.43 3.90 1.35
C LEU A 31 9.67 3.36 0.14
N VAL A 32 10.16 3.60 -1.08
CA VAL A 32 9.56 3.05 -2.30
C VAL A 32 9.59 1.52 -2.29
N THR A 33 10.70 0.94 -1.83
CA THR A 33 10.85 -0.52 -1.74
C THR A 33 9.89 -1.12 -0.71
N ILE A 34 9.74 -0.48 0.45
CA ILE A 34 8.79 -0.90 1.49
C ILE A 34 7.36 -0.85 0.95
N ASN A 35 6.95 0.27 0.34
CA ASN A 35 5.61 0.41 -0.22
C ASN A 35 5.33 -0.67 -1.29
N HIS A 36 6.30 -0.93 -2.17
CA HIS A 36 6.15 -1.99 -3.17
C HIS A 36 5.99 -3.38 -2.54
N ALA A 37 6.74 -3.67 -1.48
CA ALA A 37 6.60 -4.93 -0.75
C ALA A 37 5.21 -5.06 -0.08
N GLU A 38 4.69 -3.97 0.50
CA GLU A 38 3.35 -3.92 1.10
C GLU A 38 2.24 -4.14 0.05
N ASP A 39 2.38 -3.54 -1.14
CA ASP A 39 1.47 -3.76 -2.26
C ASP A 39 1.47 -5.22 -2.72
N LEU A 40 2.65 -5.83 -2.85
CA LEU A 40 2.78 -7.24 -3.22
C LEU A 40 2.13 -8.17 -2.18
N VAL A 41 2.37 -7.94 -0.89
CA VAL A 41 1.74 -8.72 0.19
C VAL A 41 0.22 -8.57 0.15
N THR A 42 -0.28 -7.36 -0.09
CA THR A 42 -1.71 -7.09 -0.22
C THR A 42 -2.30 -7.87 -1.40
N HIS A 43 -1.65 -7.84 -2.57
CA HIS A 43 -2.12 -8.58 -3.75
C HIS A 43 -2.10 -10.09 -3.56
N VAL A 44 -1.05 -10.64 -2.94
CA VAL A 44 -0.99 -12.08 -2.61
C VAL A 44 -2.15 -12.45 -1.68
N ARG A 45 -2.40 -11.66 -0.64
CA ARG A 45 -3.52 -11.92 0.28
C ARG A 45 -4.88 -11.88 -0.43
N GLN A 46 -5.07 -10.93 -1.34
CA GLN A 46 -6.31 -10.86 -2.15
C GLN A 46 -6.49 -12.10 -3.02
N ALA A 47 -5.42 -12.59 -3.66
CA ALA A 47 -5.45 -13.79 -4.47
C ALA A 47 -5.76 -15.05 -3.64
N ASP A 48 -5.15 -15.19 -2.47
CA ASP A 48 -5.40 -16.30 -1.54
C ASP A 48 -6.87 -16.34 -1.10
N LEU A 49 -7.42 -15.19 -0.67
CA LEU A 49 -8.81 -15.11 -0.25
C LEU A 49 -9.79 -15.42 -1.40
N ALA A 50 -9.48 -14.99 -2.62
CA ALA A 50 -10.29 -15.30 -3.80
C ALA A 50 -10.26 -16.80 -4.12
N ALA A 51 -9.07 -17.44 -4.03
CA ALA A 51 -8.92 -18.87 -4.23
C ALA A 51 -9.65 -19.70 -3.16
N GLU A 52 -9.58 -19.29 -1.89
CA GLU A 52 -10.33 -19.92 -0.79
C GLU A 52 -11.84 -19.85 -1.04
N HIS A 53 -12.36 -18.68 -1.43
CA HIS A 53 -13.78 -18.51 -1.73
C HIS A 53 -14.21 -19.35 -2.95
N GLN A 54 -13.38 -19.41 -3.99
CA GLN A 54 -13.63 -20.22 -5.18
C GLN A 54 -13.74 -21.72 -4.83
N ALA A 55 -12.82 -22.23 -4.00
CA ALA A 55 -12.87 -23.63 -3.56
C ALA A 55 -14.13 -23.96 -2.73
N LEU A 56 -14.62 -23.00 -1.93
CA LEU A 56 -15.88 -23.16 -1.20
C LEU A 56 -17.10 -23.14 -2.13
N HIS A 57 -17.09 -22.28 -3.15
CA HIS A 57 -18.14 -22.24 -4.14
C HIS A 57 -18.22 -23.55 -4.93
N GLU A 58 -17.07 -24.14 -5.32
CA GLU A 58 -17.02 -25.45 -5.97
C GLU A 58 -17.60 -26.57 -5.11
N ARG A 59 -17.37 -26.54 -3.79
CA ARG A 59 -17.99 -27.50 -2.86
C ARG A 59 -19.50 -27.32 -2.76
N TYR A 60 -19.98 -26.07 -2.81
CA TYR A 60 -21.42 -25.79 -2.85
C TYR A 60 -22.05 -26.33 -4.14
N GLU A 61 -21.43 -26.11 -5.30
CA GLU A 61 -21.90 -26.64 -6.59
C GLU A 61 -21.92 -28.17 -6.61
N GLN A 62 -20.93 -28.82 -6.00
CA GLN A 62 -20.92 -30.28 -5.82
C GLN A 62 -22.11 -30.74 -4.95
N ALA A 63 -22.40 -30.04 -3.85
CA ALA A 63 -23.53 -30.37 -2.98
C ALA A 63 -24.89 -30.15 -3.68
N GLU A 64 -25.02 -29.14 -4.54
CA GLU A 64 -26.19 -28.94 -5.41
C GLU A 64 -26.37 -30.11 -6.39
N ALA A 65 -25.29 -30.55 -7.03
CA ALA A 65 -25.33 -31.72 -7.93
C ALA A 65 -25.74 -33.00 -7.18
N GLU A 66 -25.23 -33.21 -5.96
CA GLU A 66 -25.61 -34.34 -5.10
C GLU A 66 -27.09 -34.28 -4.70
N LEU A 67 -27.61 -33.09 -4.39
CA LEU A 67 -29.03 -32.89 -4.09
C LEU A 67 -29.91 -33.17 -5.30
N ALA A 68 -29.50 -32.75 -6.50
CA ALA A 68 -30.20 -33.06 -7.73
C ALA A 68 -30.25 -34.57 -7.98
N ALA A 69 -29.12 -35.27 -7.80
CA ALA A 69 -29.05 -36.73 -7.93
C ALA A 69 -29.89 -37.46 -6.87
N ALA A 70 -29.88 -36.98 -5.62
CA ALA A 70 -30.73 -37.51 -4.56
C ALA A 70 -32.22 -37.32 -4.88
N THR A 71 -32.60 -36.15 -5.39
CA THR A 71 -33.97 -35.84 -5.80
C THR A 71 -34.43 -36.75 -6.94
N ALA A 72 -33.57 -36.99 -7.93
CA ALA A 72 -33.87 -37.90 -9.04
C ALA A 72 -34.07 -39.36 -8.58
N SER A 73 -33.42 -39.77 -7.48
CA SER A 73 -33.61 -41.12 -6.92
C SER A 73 -34.94 -41.32 -6.19
N GLY A 74 -35.61 -40.23 -5.78
CA GLY A 74 -36.88 -40.27 -5.04
C GLY A 74 -36.79 -40.74 -3.59
N ASP A 75 -35.60 -41.08 -3.07
CA ASP A 75 -35.41 -41.52 -1.69
C ASP A 75 -35.46 -40.33 -0.70
N PRO A 76 -36.49 -40.25 0.17
CA PRO A 76 -36.63 -39.14 1.11
C PRO A 76 -35.47 -39.00 2.11
N ALA A 77 -34.87 -40.11 2.53
CA ALA A 77 -33.76 -40.08 3.48
C ALA A 77 -32.50 -39.52 2.82
N ARG A 78 -32.22 -39.94 1.58
CA ARG A 78 -31.10 -39.42 0.78
C ARG A 78 -31.27 -37.94 0.46
N ILE A 79 -32.49 -37.51 0.10
CA ILE A 79 -32.80 -36.09 -0.15
C ILE A 79 -32.56 -35.26 1.12
N ALA A 80 -33.05 -35.72 2.27
CA ALA A 80 -32.84 -35.03 3.54
C ALA A 80 -31.36 -34.90 3.90
N GLY A 81 -30.56 -35.95 3.65
CA GLY A 81 -29.11 -35.91 3.82
C GLY A 81 -28.44 -34.89 2.90
N ALA A 82 -28.71 -34.96 1.60
CA ALA A 82 -28.10 -34.05 0.62
C ALA A 82 -28.48 -32.57 0.86
N ARG A 83 -29.72 -32.29 1.31
CA ARG A 83 -30.12 -30.93 1.69
C ARG A 83 -29.28 -30.37 2.83
N ARG A 84 -29.02 -31.18 3.88
CA ARG A 84 -28.18 -30.74 5.01
C ARG A 84 -26.76 -30.41 4.55
N VAL A 85 -26.16 -31.24 3.70
CA VAL A 85 -24.83 -31.01 3.13
C VAL A 85 -24.79 -29.72 2.32
N ARG A 86 -25.79 -29.52 1.45
CA ARG A 86 -25.92 -28.30 0.65
C ARG A 86 -26.08 -27.05 1.51
N ASP A 87 -26.92 -27.11 2.54
CA ASP A 87 -27.16 -25.98 3.45
C ASP A 87 -25.91 -25.65 4.28
N GLU A 88 -25.15 -26.66 4.71
CA GLU A 88 -23.87 -26.47 5.39
C GLU A 88 -22.80 -25.85 4.48
N ALA A 89 -22.71 -26.33 3.23
CA ALA A 89 -21.80 -25.78 2.23
C ALA A 89 -22.15 -24.32 1.90
N SER A 90 -23.44 -24.02 1.72
CA SER A 90 -23.95 -22.66 1.50
C SER A 90 -23.60 -21.73 2.67
N ALA A 91 -23.90 -22.14 3.91
CA ALA A 91 -23.61 -21.34 5.09
C ALA A 91 -22.10 -21.09 5.27
N THR A 92 -21.26 -22.05 4.88
CA THR A 92 -19.80 -21.91 4.92
C THR A 92 -19.31 -20.93 3.85
N CYS A 93 -19.81 -21.05 2.63
CA CYS A 93 -19.52 -20.11 1.54
C CYS A 93 -19.93 -18.68 1.92
N ASP A 94 -21.12 -18.50 2.50
CA ASP A 94 -21.64 -17.21 2.95
C ASP A 94 -20.80 -16.57 4.06
N ARG A 95 -20.35 -17.38 5.05
CA ARG A 95 -19.45 -16.91 6.11
C ARG A 95 -18.14 -16.44 5.52
N ALA A 96 -17.51 -17.26 4.67
CA ALA A 96 -16.26 -16.91 4.02
C ALA A 96 -16.41 -15.67 3.12
N GLY A 97 -17.51 -15.53 2.39
CA GLY A 97 -17.79 -14.35 1.57
C GLY A 97 -17.97 -13.06 2.40
N ARG A 98 -18.48 -13.14 3.63
CA ARG A 98 -18.48 -11.99 4.55
C ARG A 98 -17.06 -11.64 5.01
N THR A 99 -16.29 -12.62 5.45
CA THR A 99 -14.89 -12.42 5.85
C THR A 99 -14.04 -11.84 4.72
N LEU A 100 -14.18 -12.35 3.49
CA LEU A 100 -13.55 -11.80 2.29
C LEU A 100 -13.87 -10.31 2.10
N ARG A 101 -15.15 -9.92 2.18
CA ARG A 101 -15.56 -8.52 2.03
C ARG A 101 -14.99 -7.62 3.13
N GLU A 102 -14.97 -8.11 4.36
CA GLU A 102 -14.39 -7.39 5.51
C GLU A 102 -12.89 -7.20 5.35
N GLU A 103 -12.15 -8.26 4.97
CA GLU A 103 -10.71 -8.18 4.74
C GLU A 103 -10.37 -7.25 3.56
N LEU A 104 -11.08 -7.38 2.43
CA LEU A 104 -10.87 -6.49 1.27
C LEU A 104 -11.16 -5.03 1.60
N ALA A 105 -12.21 -4.75 2.38
CA ALA A 105 -12.51 -3.40 2.83
C ALA A 105 -11.41 -2.87 3.76
N GLY A 106 -10.90 -3.70 4.68
CA GLY A 106 -9.80 -3.35 5.57
C GLY A 106 -8.49 -3.05 4.82
N LEU A 107 -8.15 -3.85 3.81
CA LEU A 107 -6.99 -3.61 2.95
C LEU A 107 -7.14 -2.30 2.15
N ALA A 108 -8.33 -2.04 1.58
CA ALA A 108 -8.60 -0.79 0.87
C ALA A 108 -8.49 0.43 1.80
N GLU A 109 -9.03 0.35 3.02
CA GLU A 109 -8.92 1.42 4.01
C GLU A 109 -7.47 1.65 4.47
N ALA A 110 -6.70 0.56 4.67
CA ALA A 110 -5.28 0.63 5.00
C ALA A 110 -4.50 1.36 3.90
N GLY A 111 -4.72 1.01 2.63
CA GLY A 111 -4.10 1.70 1.49
C GLY A 111 -4.47 3.19 1.42
N LEU A 112 -5.74 3.53 1.61
CA LEU A 112 -6.19 4.94 1.66
C LEU A 112 -5.53 5.72 2.81
N ARG A 113 -5.37 5.11 4.00
CA ARG A 113 -4.67 5.73 5.14
C ARG A 113 -3.20 5.95 4.84
N ALA A 114 -2.52 4.97 4.22
CA ALA A 114 -1.13 5.09 3.82
C ALA A 114 -0.94 6.26 2.82
N HIS A 115 -1.75 6.33 1.77
CA HIS A 115 -1.70 7.43 0.79
C HIS A 115 -1.97 8.80 1.41
N ARG A 116 -2.97 8.93 2.31
CA ARG A 116 -3.24 10.19 3.02
C ARG A 116 -2.08 10.62 3.89
N ARG A 117 -1.40 9.67 4.56
CA ARG A 117 -0.26 9.97 5.41
C ARG A 117 0.91 10.52 4.59
N VAL A 118 1.23 9.88 3.47
CA VAL A 118 2.27 10.36 2.53
C VAL A 118 1.91 11.75 1.99
N ALA A 119 0.68 11.95 1.51
CA ALA A 119 0.23 13.25 1.00
C ALA A 119 0.25 14.36 2.07
N GLY A 120 -0.10 14.03 3.32
CA GLY A 120 -0.09 14.97 4.45
C GLY A 120 1.33 15.33 4.91
N GLU A 121 2.24 14.35 4.95
CA GLU A 121 3.65 14.58 5.26
C GLU A 121 4.34 15.44 4.20
N ASP A 122 4.03 15.22 2.91
CA ASP A 122 4.52 16.05 1.82
C ASP A 122 3.98 17.48 1.86
N ALA A 123 2.69 17.66 2.20
CA ALA A 123 2.09 18.97 2.39
C ALA A 123 2.77 19.75 3.55
N HIS A 124 3.07 19.08 4.67
CA HIS A 124 3.79 19.70 5.78
C HIS A 124 5.23 20.07 5.42
N ARG A 125 5.97 19.21 4.71
CA ARG A 125 7.34 19.52 4.25
C ARG A 125 7.38 20.69 3.26
N LEU A 126 6.37 20.80 2.38
CA LEU A 126 6.24 21.93 1.47
C LEU A 126 5.93 23.24 2.21
N ALA A 127 5.02 23.20 3.19
CA ALA A 127 4.72 24.35 4.05
C ALA A 127 5.95 24.83 4.85
N ASP A 128 6.69 23.90 5.44
CA ASP A 128 7.93 24.20 6.19
C ASP A 128 9.02 24.79 5.28
N ARG A 129 9.15 24.33 4.03
CA ARG A 129 10.06 24.94 3.04
C ARG A 129 9.63 26.37 2.70
N GLY A 130 8.34 26.60 2.48
CA GLY A 130 7.79 27.93 2.18
C GLY A 130 8.09 28.95 3.28
N HIS A 131 7.93 28.55 4.55
CA HIS A 131 8.25 29.41 5.69
C HIS A 131 9.75 29.74 5.83
N ARG A 132 10.65 28.80 5.54
CA ARG A 132 12.11 29.07 5.56
C ARG A 132 12.54 30.01 4.43
N THR A 133 11.92 29.95 3.27
CA THR A 133 12.25 30.85 2.13
C THR A 133 11.72 32.27 2.31
N GLN A 134 10.64 32.47 3.08
CA GLN A 134 10.08 33.81 3.35
C GLN A 134 10.75 34.51 4.54
N GLY A 135 11.44 33.78 5.42
CA GLY A 135 12.14 34.33 6.59
C GLY A 135 13.59 34.74 6.35
N ALA A 136 14.16 34.52 5.16
CA ALA A 136 15.51 34.99 4.84
C ALA A 136 15.44 36.48 4.46
N PRO A 137 15.93 37.43 5.30
CA PRO A 137 16.02 38.82 4.89
C PRO A 137 16.90 38.89 3.66
N ALA A 138 16.37 39.43 2.56
CA ALA A 138 17.14 39.73 1.37
C ALA A 138 18.29 40.66 1.78
N GLN A 139 19.49 40.11 1.94
CA GLN A 139 20.70 40.90 2.10
C GLN A 139 20.96 41.56 0.75
N HIS A 140 20.40 42.75 0.54
CA HIS A 140 20.66 43.57 -0.63
C HIS A 140 22.18 43.85 -0.70
N PRO A 141 22.90 43.32 -1.71
CA PRO A 141 24.31 43.58 -1.87
C PRO A 141 24.44 44.91 -2.63
N GLY A 142 24.37 46.05 -1.94
CA GLY A 142 24.60 47.31 -2.64
C GLY A 142 24.13 48.60 -1.98
N CYS A 143 24.52 48.87 -0.74
CA CYS A 143 24.54 50.24 -0.24
C CYS A 143 25.89 50.51 0.44
N ARG A 144 26.90 50.82 -0.37
CA ARG A 144 28.19 51.32 0.11
C ARG A 144 28.01 52.82 0.40
N PRO A 145 28.12 53.30 1.66
CA PRO A 145 27.97 54.71 1.95
C PRO A 145 29.14 55.50 1.33
N ALA A 146 28.81 56.54 0.56
CA ALA A 146 29.77 57.43 -0.07
C ALA A 146 30.60 58.15 1.00
N ARG A 147 31.92 57.93 0.98
CA ARG A 147 32.89 58.68 1.78
C ARG A 147 32.91 60.14 1.32
N ARG A 148 32.38 61.05 2.14
CA ARG A 148 32.66 62.50 2.05
C ARG A 148 34.15 62.73 2.29
N ARG A 149 34.87 63.18 1.26
CA ARG A 149 36.19 63.81 1.43
C ARG A 149 35.96 65.28 1.77
N ARG A 150 36.70 65.75 2.79
CA ARG A 150 36.92 67.17 3.09
C ARG A 150 38.02 67.70 2.19
#